data_AF-A0A6A7BIV7-F1
#
_entry.id   AF-A0A6A7BIV7-F1
#
_cell.length_a   1.000
_cell.length_b   1.000
_cell.length_c   1.000
_cell.angle_alpha   90.00
_cell.angle_beta   90.00
_cell.angle_gamma   90.00
#
_symmetry.space_group_name_H-M   'P 1'
#
loop_
_entity.id
_entity.type
_entity.pdbx_description
1 polymer ?
#
loop_
_entity_poly.entity_id
_entity_poly.type
_entity_poly.pdbx_seq_one_letter_code
_entity_poly.pdbx_strand_id
1 'polypeptide(L)'
;MLSPEDCSNTYSGLLSLPTEIRCHIYDYLLADSQAITISAAYITALGHRIQDRARKTDIPGLPFDLTPLIRPNRDDSLLSVQHPPTIAIDDAPLQNIDAGPLVYPAPMALRQTCHLVNDELTDYKNMRSKKQPAQARSHNSRTQLYKSEESEEGLSLYVSYPYGILVLKSMYPFLLKQARNVYISGYYTEPPATTNPNNTESFNDHLTPSNSFTIAESFGTRNPSRTRSRSQTNDNFATLSTPSTTPPHPTQRTRLRLDPSNSNRPTTHMTIYPPFHPSTAHHAPTALALLLRTVFSPSSTQPIKFTARILYPGENTYHHVYGSAGSPITYMLRNICGGDIAMVVKRGEAGTGMCFTACPRPESRSVSTCWESWVVGRGSGRAVQKRMRDLDGFLRGV
;
A
#
# COMPACT_ATOMS: atom_id res chain seq x y z
N MET A 1 -10.21 -54.76 -4.47
CA MET A 1 -8.74 -54.89 -4.33
C MET A 1 -8.14 -54.73 -5.71
N LEU A 2 -7.06 -53.96 -5.85
CA LEU A 2 -6.26 -53.90 -7.09
C LEU A 2 -5.17 -54.99 -7.04
N SER A 3 -4.53 -55.28 -8.17
CA SER A 3 -3.47 -56.29 -8.25
C SER A 3 -2.22 -55.85 -7.46
N PRO A 4 -1.39 -56.77 -6.92
CA PRO A 4 -0.14 -56.41 -6.26
C PRO A 4 1.03 -56.07 -7.21
N GLU A 5 0.93 -56.37 -8.51
CA GLU A 5 2.11 -56.45 -9.38
C GLU A 5 2.42 -55.16 -10.16
N ASP A 6 1.42 -54.28 -10.32
CA ASP A 6 1.53 -53.01 -11.07
C ASP A 6 2.36 -51.92 -10.38
N CYS A 7 2.77 -52.11 -9.12
CA CYS A 7 3.51 -51.11 -8.34
C CYS A 7 5.01 -51.01 -8.65
N SER A 8 5.52 -51.81 -9.59
CA SER A 8 6.97 -52.03 -9.81
C SER A 8 7.66 -51.06 -10.79
N ASN A 9 6.95 -50.08 -11.36
CA ASN A 9 7.49 -49.19 -12.39
C ASN A 9 7.45 -47.70 -12.00
N THR A 10 8.21 -47.32 -10.96
CA THR A 10 8.42 -45.93 -10.51
C THR A 10 9.35 -45.12 -11.43
N TYR A 11 9.18 -45.27 -12.75
CA TYR A 11 9.96 -44.57 -13.76
C TYR A 11 9.50 -43.11 -13.88
N SER A 12 10.23 -42.20 -13.24
CA SER A 12 9.94 -40.76 -13.31
C SER A 12 10.22 -40.23 -14.73
N GLY A 13 9.16 -40.08 -15.52
CA GLY A 13 9.21 -39.62 -16.92
C GLY A 13 9.84 -38.25 -17.15
N LEU A 14 10.05 -37.46 -16.09
CA LEU A 14 10.86 -36.22 -16.12
C LEU A 14 12.36 -36.51 -15.98
N LEU A 15 12.73 -37.40 -15.06
CA LEU A 15 14.14 -37.74 -14.76
C LEU A 15 14.77 -38.65 -15.82
N SER A 16 13.96 -39.38 -16.58
CA SER A 16 14.39 -40.14 -17.76
C SER A 16 14.79 -39.27 -18.96
N LEU A 17 14.43 -37.98 -18.96
CA LEU A 17 14.81 -37.05 -20.03
C LEU A 17 16.29 -36.65 -19.87
N PRO A 18 17.04 -36.46 -20.97
CA PRO A 18 18.38 -35.90 -20.93
C PRO A 18 18.43 -34.54 -20.21
N THR A 19 19.58 -34.23 -19.61
CA THR A 19 19.87 -32.99 -18.86
C THR A 19 19.53 -31.73 -19.66
N GLU A 20 19.72 -31.77 -20.97
CA GLU A 20 19.50 -30.66 -21.90
C GLU A 20 18.00 -30.38 -22.06
N ILE A 21 17.19 -31.44 -22.15
CA ILE A 21 15.73 -31.36 -22.24
C ILE A 21 15.14 -30.90 -20.91
N ARG A 22 15.69 -31.37 -19.78
CA ARG A 22 15.29 -30.87 -18.44
C ARG A 22 15.63 -29.39 -18.28
N CYS A 23 16.81 -28.93 -18.70
CA CYS A 23 17.16 -27.50 -18.74
C CYS A 23 16.18 -26.66 -19.57
N HIS A 24 15.77 -27.13 -20.75
CA HIS A 24 14.78 -26.43 -21.58
C HIS A 24 13.38 -26.40 -20.94
N ILE A 25 12.96 -27.49 -20.28
CA ILE A 25 11.73 -27.51 -19.48
C ILE A 25 11.83 -26.49 -18.33
N TYR A 26 12.99 -26.41 -17.65
CA TYR A 26 13.23 -25.41 -16.62
C TYR A 26 13.23 -23.98 -17.14
N ASP A 27 13.74 -23.68 -18.34
CA ASP A 27 13.64 -22.34 -18.92
C ASP A 27 12.19 -21.88 -19.12
N TYR A 28 11.30 -22.78 -19.57
CA TYR A 28 9.87 -22.50 -19.69
C TYR A 28 9.22 -22.28 -18.31
N LEU A 29 9.51 -23.15 -17.34
CA LEU A 29 9.03 -23.04 -15.96
C LEU A 29 9.58 -21.82 -15.20
N LEU A 30 10.73 -21.29 -15.62
CA LEU A 30 11.32 -20.07 -15.07
C LEU A 30 10.94 -18.80 -15.87
N ALA A 31 10.12 -18.94 -16.91
CA ALA A 31 9.35 -17.85 -17.50
C ALA A 31 7.94 -17.73 -16.88
N ASP A 32 7.44 -18.79 -16.23
CA ASP A 32 6.20 -18.74 -15.41
C ASP A 32 6.39 -17.84 -14.18
N SER A 33 5.36 -17.06 -13.82
CA SER A 33 5.53 -16.02 -12.81
C SER A 33 5.43 -16.61 -11.40
N GLN A 34 6.42 -16.31 -10.55
CA GLN A 34 6.41 -16.77 -9.14
C GLN A 34 5.50 -15.88 -8.27
N ALA A 35 4.34 -15.45 -8.79
CA ALA A 35 3.50 -14.42 -8.21
C ALA A 35 2.04 -14.86 -8.07
N ILE A 36 1.43 -14.65 -6.90
CA ILE A 36 0.01 -14.92 -6.67
C ILE A 36 -0.69 -13.61 -6.29
N THR A 37 -1.74 -13.25 -7.01
CA THR A 37 -2.61 -12.12 -6.65
C THR A 37 -3.84 -12.62 -5.88
N ILE A 38 -4.12 -12.01 -4.72
CA ILE A 38 -5.23 -12.31 -3.81
C ILE A 38 -6.03 -11.04 -3.58
N SER A 39 -7.31 -11.07 -3.96
CA SER A 39 -8.23 -9.94 -3.83
C SER A 39 -9.65 -10.43 -3.53
N ALA A 40 -10.62 -9.53 -3.61
CA ALA A 40 -12.04 -9.89 -3.64
C ALA A 40 -12.76 -9.06 -4.71
N ALA A 41 -13.74 -9.66 -5.37
CA ALA A 41 -14.43 -9.09 -6.53
C ALA A 41 -15.94 -9.09 -6.33
N TYR A 42 -16.62 -8.07 -6.85
CA TYR A 42 -18.09 -8.00 -6.78
C TYR A 42 -18.71 -9.05 -7.70
N ILE A 43 -19.71 -9.80 -7.24
CA ILE A 43 -20.53 -10.60 -8.15
C ILE A 43 -21.48 -9.65 -8.90
N THR A 44 -21.58 -9.83 -10.21
CA THR A 44 -22.60 -9.22 -11.05
C THR A 44 -23.39 -10.28 -11.82
N ALA A 45 -24.71 -10.12 -11.90
CA ALA A 45 -25.59 -10.86 -12.79
C ALA A 45 -26.42 -9.85 -13.60
N LEU A 46 -26.44 -9.99 -14.93
CA LEU A 46 -27.02 -9.03 -15.87
C LEU A 46 -26.52 -7.58 -15.63
N GLY A 47 -25.25 -7.43 -15.25
CA GLY A 47 -24.62 -6.14 -14.88
C GLY A 47 -25.01 -5.57 -13.51
N HIS A 48 -25.98 -6.15 -12.81
CA HIS A 48 -26.39 -5.74 -11.47
C HIS A 48 -25.59 -6.50 -10.39
N ARG A 49 -25.17 -5.81 -9.32
CA ARG A 49 -24.46 -6.46 -8.20
C ARG A 49 -25.41 -7.38 -7.42
N ILE A 50 -24.96 -8.58 -7.09
CA ILE A 50 -25.73 -9.54 -6.28
C ILE A 50 -24.92 -10.07 -5.09
N GLN A 51 -25.59 -10.78 -4.19
CA GLN A 51 -24.99 -11.35 -2.98
C GLN A 51 -24.56 -12.81 -3.20
N ASP A 52 -23.34 -13.15 -2.80
CA ASP A 52 -22.83 -14.51 -2.73
C ASP A 52 -23.49 -15.29 -1.58
N ARG A 53 -24.66 -15.87 -1.88
CA ARG A 53 -25.37 -16.79 -0.98
C ARG A 53 -25.01 -18.27 -1.19
N ALA A 54 -24.11 -18.56 -2.13
CA ALA A 54 -23.68 -19.92 -2.49
C ALA A 54 -22.31 -20.30 -1.90
N ARG A 55 -21.67 -19.36 -1.18
CA ARG A 55 -20.34 -19.51 -0.57
C ARG A 55 -20.21 -20.76 0.30
N LYS A 56 -19.35 -21.69 -0.13
CA LYS A 56 -19.00 -22.94 0.59
C LYS A 56 -18.24 -22.68 1.90
N THR A 57 -17.54 -21.55 2.02
CA THR A 57 -16.62 -21.24 3.14
C THR A 57 -16.77 -19.78 3.59
N ASP A 58 -17.29 -19.53 4.78
CA ASP A 58 -17.43 -18.15 5.30
C ASP A 58 -16.07 -17.51 5.62
N ILE A 59 -15.97 -16.19 5.44
CA ILE A 59 -14.74 -15.39 5.60
C ILE A 59 -15.03 -14.21 6.53
N PRO A 60 -14.62 -14.29 7.81
CA PRO A 60 -14.91 -13.24 8.80
C PRO A 60 -14.47 -11.84 8.36
N GLY A 61 -15.46 -10.96 8.20
CA GLY A 61 -15.28 -9.57 7.78
C GLY A 61 -15.38 -9.31 6.27
N LEU A 62 -15.55 -10.33 5.42
CA LEU A 62 -15.77 -10.14 3.98
C LEU A 62 -17.29 -10.04 3.68
N PRO A 63 -17.79 -8.94 3.10
CA PRO A 63 -19.21 -8.83 2.72
C PRO A 63 -19.66 -9.93 1.74
N PHE A 64 -20.94 -10.31 1.78
CA PHE A 64 -21.52 -11.25 0.81
C PHE A 64 -21.53 -10.69 -0.62
N ASP A 65 -21.51 -9.37 -0.79
CA ASP A 65 -21.45 -8.73 -2.11
C ASP A 65 -20.06 -8.90 -2.80
N LEU A 66 -19.05 -9.42 -2.08
CA LEU A 66 -17.66 -9.57 -2.53
C LEU A 66 -17.17 -11.02 -2.37
N THR A 67 -16.79 -11.66 -3.48
CA THR A 67 -16.29 -13.05 -3.53
C THR A 67 -14.77 -13.09 -3.43
N PRO A 68 -14.16 -14.05 -2.69
CA PRO A 68 -12.71 -14.24 -2.71
C PRO A 68 -12.21 -14.56 -4.12
N LEU A 69 -11.14 -13.89 -4.56
CA LEU A 69 -10.55 -14.08 -5.89
C LEU A 69 -9.04 -14.25 -5.80
N ILE A 70 -8.53 -15.34 -6.35
CA ILE A 70 -7.11 -15.70 -6.37
C ILE A 70 -6.70 -15.97 -7.82
N ARG A 71 -5.54 -15.44 -8.24
CA ARG A 71 -4.90 -15.74 -9.53
C ARG A 71 -3.47 -16.25 -9.29
N PRO A 72 -3.02 -17.29 -10.01
CA PRO A 72 -1.66 -17.85 -9.90
C PRO A 72 -0.61 -17.01 -10.67
N ASN A 73 -0.95 -15.77 -11.03
CA ASN A 73 -0.08 -14.81 -11.70
C ASN A 73 -0.34 -13.41 -11.10
N ARG A 74 0.62 -12.48 -11.29
CA ARG A 74 0.42 -11.06 -10.95
C ARG A 74 -0.65 -10.46 -11.87
N ASP A 75 -1.78 -10.05 -11.28
CA ASP A 75 -2.88 -9.38 -11.98
C ASP A 75 -3.12 -7.97 -11.41
N ASP A 76 -2.54 -6.97 -12.08
CA ASP A 76 -2.67 -5.55 -11.70
C ASP A 76 -4.10 -5.00 -11.85
N SER A 77 -5.03 -5.72 -12.52
CA SER A 77 -6.43 -5.30 -12.59
C SER A 77 -7.15 -5.51 -11.25
N LEU A 78 -6.83 -6.58 -10.52
CA LEU A 78 -7.45 -6.92 -9.23
C LEU A 78 -6.99 -6.04 -8.06
N LEU A 79 -5.99 -5.19 -8.33
CA LEU A 79 -5.42 -4.18 -7.43
C LEU A 79 -5.88 -2.75 -7.81
N SER A 80 -6.62 -2.59 -8.91
CA SER A 80 -7.19 -1.31 -9.32
C SER A 80 -8.36 -0.92 -8.42
N VAL A 81 -8.42 0.37 -8.08
CA VAL A 81 -9.59 0.95 -7.38
C VAL A 81 -10.44 1.78 -8.35
N GLN A 82 -9.87 2.27 -9.46
CA GLN A 82 -10.66 2.90 -10.51
C GLN A 82 -11.61 1.89 -11.19
N HIS A 83 -11.15 0.66 -11.41
CA HIS A 83 -11.93 -0.42 -12.01
C HIS A 83 -11.96 -1.60 -11.04
N PRO A 84 -12.81 -1.56 -9.99
CA PRO A 84 -12.85 -2.62 -8.99
C PRO A 84 -13.26 -3.94 -9.67
N PRO A 85 -12.61 -5.07 -9.34
CA PRO A 85 -12.85 -6.32 -10.06
C PRO A 85 -14.29 -6.81 -9.88
N THR A 86 -14.86 -7.28 -10.97
CA THR A 86 -16.23 -7.82 -11.08
C THR A 86 -16.19 -9.21 -11.69
N ILE A 87 -17.05 -10.10 -11.20
CA ILE A 87 -17.26 -11.45 -11.75
C ILE A 87 -18.68 -11.48 -12.31
N ALA A 88 -18.80 -11.48 -13.63
CA ALA A 88 -20.08 -11.75 -14.30
C ALA A 88 -20.42 -13.25 -14.17
N ILE A 89 -21.62 -13.57 -13.70
CA ILE A 89 -22.12 -14.95 -13.71
C ILE A 89 -22.50 -15.37 -15.14
N ASP A 90 -23.05 -14.43 -15.92
CA ASP A 90 -23.65 -14.71 -17.22
C ASP A 90 -22.62 -15.09 -18.29
N ASP A 91 -21.41 -14.51 -18.21
CA ASP A 91 -20.31 -14.73 -19.16
C ASP A 91 -19.43 -15.95 -18.83
N ALA A 92 -19.70 -16.66 -17.73
CA ALA A 92 -18.75 -17.59 -17.13
C ALA A 92 -19.16 -19.08 -17.26
N PRO A 93 -18.45 -19.89 -18.08
CA PRO A 93 -18.46 -21.33 -17.89
C PRO A 93 -17.84 -21.65 -16.50
N LEU A 94 -18.67 -22.20 -15.62
CA LEU A 94 -18.42 -22.35 -14.16
C LEU A 94 -17.07 -23.03 -13.80
N GLN A 95 -16.50 -23.80 -14.72
CA GLN A 95 -15.21 -24.50 -14.60
C GLN A 95 -14.01 -23.57 -14.32
N ASN A 96 -14.10 -22.26 -14.61
CA ASN A 96 -13.04 -21.28 -14.34
C ASN A 96 -13.30 -20.39 -13.09
N ILE A 97 -14.40 -20.60 -12.37
CA ILE A 97 -14.74 -19.87 -11.13
C ILE A 97 -14.68 -20.78 -9.90
N ASP A 98 -14.92 -22.09 -10.04
CA ASP A 98 -14.72 -23.03 -8.94
C ASP A 98 -13.25 -22.97 -8.49
N ALA A 99 -13.04 -22.61 -7.22
CA ALA A 99 -11.73 -22.47 -6.62
C ALA A 99 -11.12 -23.86 -6.38
N GLY A 100 -10.54 -24.43 -7.44
CA GLY A 100 -9.70 -25.62 -7.36
C GLY A 100 -8.55 -25.46 -6.36
N PRO A 101 -7.92 -26.57 -5.93
CA PRO A 101 -6.78 -26.52 -5.02
C PRO A 101 -5.72 -25.57 -5.59
N LEU A 102 -5.28 -24.62 -4.75
CA LEU A 102 -4.46 -23.49 -5.18
C LEU A 102 -3.25 -23.97 -5.97
N VAL A 103 -3.23 -23.61 -7.26
CA VAL A 103 -2.17 -24.00 -8.18
C VAL A 103 -0.92 -23.22 -7.79
N TYR A 104 -0.03 -23.88 -7.07
CA TYR A 104 1.32 -23.37 -6.84
C TYR A 104 1.99 -23.09 -8.19
N PRO A 105 2.73 -21.96 -8.36
CA PRO A 105 3.50 -21.71 -9.56
C PRO A 105 4.34 -22.93 -9.92
N ALA A 106 4.38 -23.30 -11.19
CA ALA A 106 4.99 -24.56 -11.63
C ALA A 106 6.45 -24.78 -11.13
N PRO A 107 7.34 -23.76 -11.12
CA PRO A 107 8.70 -23.91 -10.55
C PRO A 107 8.76 -23.99 -9.02
N MET A 108 7.66 -23.73 -8.29
CA MET A 108 7.57 -24.01 -6.85
C MET A 108 7.09 -25.44 -6.60
N ALA A 109 6.10 -25.91 -7.36
CA ALA A 109 5.60 -27.28 -7.28
C ALA A 109 6.73 -28.29 -7.56
N LEU A 110 7.53 -28.10 -8.62
CA LEU A 110 8.61 -29.01 -8.98
C LEU A 110 9.78 -29.05 -8.00
N ARG A 111 10.04 -27.95 -7.25
CA ARG A 111 11.02 -27.98 -6.15
C ARG A 111 10.54 -28.77 -4.94
N GLN A 112 9.25 -29.09 -4.85
CA GLN A 112 8.66 -29.89 -3.78
C GLN A 112 8.50 -31.38 -4.17
N THR A 113 8.69 -31.77 -5.44
CA THR A 113 8.51 -33.18 -5.86
C THR A 113 9.75 -34.05 -5.63
N CYS A 114 10.96 -33.53 -5.79
CA CYS A 114 12.19 -34.32 -5.67
C CYS A 114 13.42 -33.44 -5.36
N HIS A 115 14.31 -33.94 -4.50
CA HIS A 115 15.59 -33.27 -4.20
C HIS A 115 16.44 -33.06 -5.46
N LEU A 116 16.63 -34.08 -6.30
CA LEU A 116 17.44 -33.96 -7.52
C LEU A 116 16.89 -32.89 -8.47
N VAL A 117 15.56 -32.78 -8.62
CA VAL A 117 14.91 -31.72 -9.41
C VAL A 117 15.09 -30.35 -8.77
N ASN A 118 14.98 -30.24 -7.43
CA ASN A 118 15.27 -28.99 -6.73
C ASN A 118 16.72 -28.54 -6.96
N ASP A 119 17.68 -29.45 -6.80
CA ASP A 119 19.10 -29.16 -6.80
C ASP A 119 19.55 -28.76 -8.21
N GLU A 120 19.17 -29.55 -9.23
CA GLU A 120 19.40 -29.26 -10.65
C GLU A 120 18.76 -27.90 -11.06
N LEU A 121 17.54 -27.62 -10.63
CA LEU A 121 16.87 -26.35 -10.91
C LEU A 121 17.51 -25.16 -10.17
N THR A 122 18.06 -25.36 -8.96
CA THR A 122 18.83 -24.30 -8.27
C THR A 122 20.17 -24.04 -8.94
N ASP A 123 20.89 -25.07 -9.38
CA ASP A 123 22.14 -24.87 -10.12
C ASP A 123 21.90 -24.27 -11.51
N TYR A 124 20.80 -24.64 -12.18
CA TYR A 124 20.41 -24.00 -13.43
C TYR A 124 20.12 -22.49 -13.23
N LYS A 125 19.39 -22.11 -12.17
CA LYS A 125 19.21 -20.70 -11.77
C LYS A 125 20.55 -20.01 -11.50
N ASN A 126 21.41 -20.63 -10.70
CA ASN A 126 22.73 -20.09 -10.34
C ASN A 126 23.60 -19.85 -11.59
N MET A 127 23.57 -20.76 -12.57
CA MET A 127 24.28 -20.61 -13.85
C MET A 127 23.64 -19.54 -14.75
N ARG A 128 22.32 -19.45 -14.83
CA ARG A 128 21.59 -18.45 -15.63
C ARG A 128 21.82 -17.03 -15.11
N SER A 129 21.75 -16.83 -13.78
CA SER A 129 22.04 -15.55 -13.12
C SER A 129 23.48 -15.07 -13.41
N LYS A 130 24.48 -15.93 -13.23
CA LYS A 130 25.89 -15.64 -13.52
C LYS A 130 26.19 -15.30 -15.00
N LYS A 131 25.29 -15.64 -15.94
CA LYS A 131 25.42 -15.33 -17.38
C LYS A 131 24.78 -13.99 -17.79
N GLN A 132 24.00 -13.32 -16.94
CA GLN A 132 23.36 -12.03 -17.29
C GLN A 132 24.11 -10.70 -16.98
N PRO A 133 25.30 -10.61 -16.35
CA PRO A 133 25.85 -9.32 -15.90
C PRO A 133 26.32 -8.36 -17.03
N ALA A 134 26.23 -8.76 -18.30
CA ALA A 134 26.77 -8.00 -19.44
C ALA A 134 25.86 -6.88 -19.97
N GLN A 135 24.52 -6.98 -19.86
CA GLN A 135 23.59 -6.06 -20.55
C GLN A 135 22.94 -4.97 -19.67
N ALA A 136 23.00 -5.08 -18.34
CA ALA A 136 22.25 -4.19 -17.43
C ALA A 136 22.92 -2.82 -17.12
N ARG A 137 24.10 -2.52 -17.70
CA ARG A 137 24.86 -1.28 -17.41
C ARG A 137 24.44 -0.07 -18.26
N SER A 138 23.13 0.23 -18.32
CA SER A 138 22.63 1.48 -18.92
C SER A 138 21.30 1.94 -18.35
N HIS A 139 21.32 2.56 -17.16
CA HIS A 139 20.38 3.64 -16.85
C HIS A 139 20.87 4.53 -15.68
N ASN A 140 21.17 5.79 -15.97
CA ASN A 140 21.41 6.80 -14.95
C ASN A 140 20.09 7.24 -14.31
N SER A 141 19.97 7.14 -12.99
CA SER A 141 19.04 7.97 -12.20
C SER A 141 19.48 8.07 -10.74
N ARG A 142 19.34 9.25 -10.14
CA ARG A 142 19.89 9.63 -8.82
C ARG A 142 18.96 9.21 -7.67
N THR A 143 18.47 7.97 -7.71
CA THR A 143 17.42 7.44 -6.81
C THR A 143 17.86 6.14 -6.12
N GLN A 144 19.17 5.86 -6.09
CA GLN A 144 19.77 4.66 -5.50
C GLN A 144 19.91 4.76 -3.97
N LEU A 145 18.78 4.79 -3.24
CA LEU A 145 18.78 4.60 -1.78
C LEU A 145 18.05 3.33 -1.32
N TYR A 146 17.24 2.71 -2.19
CA TYR A 146 16.46 1.50 -1.86
C TYR A 146 16.52 0.40 -2.94
N LYS A 147 17.55 0.41 -3.80
CA LYS A 147 17.81 -0.70 -4.73
C LYS A 147 18.73 -1.75 -4.09
N SER A 148 18.31 -2.30 -2.95
CA SER A 148 18.76 -3.64 -2.56
C SER A 148 18.38 -4.58 -3.70
N GLU A 149 19.35 -5.34 -4.19
CA GLU A 149 19.19 -6.15 -5.40
C GLU A 149 18.00 -7.11 -5.24
N GLU A 150 17.00 -6.97 -6.12
CA GLU A 150 15.78 -7.76 -6.00
C GLU A 150 16.05 -9.18 -6.49
N SER A 151 16.37 -10.03 -5.53
CA SER A 151 16.06 -11.46 -5.63
C SER A 151 14.54 -11.60 -5.84
N GLU A 152 14.10 -11.60 -7.10
CA GLU A 152 12.78 -12.08 -7.54
C GLU A 152 12.60 -13.60 -7.29
N GLU A 153 13.56 -14.22 -6.60
CA GLU A 153 13.58 -15.64 -6.26
C GLU A 153 12.60 -15.96 -5.13
N GLY A 154 11.49 -16.61 -5.51
CA GLY A 154 10.51 -17.16 -4.58
C GLY A 154 9.16 -16.47 -4.67
N LEU A 155 8.20 -17.07 -3.96
CA LEU A 155 6.79 -16.69 -4.06
C LEU A 155 6.58 -15.22 -3.65
N SER A 156 5.96 -14.46 -4.55
CA SER A 156 5.63 -13.05 -4.37
C SER A 156 4.11 -12.88 -4.27
N LEU A 157 3.62 -12.52 -3.09
CA LEU A 157 2.18 -12.34 -2.86
C LEU A 157 1.77 -10.89 -3.12
N TYR A 158 0.74 -10.69 -3.95
CA TYR A 158 0.13 -9.39 -4.23
C TYR A 158 -1.28 -9.36 -3.65
N VAL A 159 -1.53 -8.54 -2.64
CA VAL A 159 -2.73 -8.64 -1.79
C VAL A 159 -3.47 -7.31 -1.71
N SER A 160 -4.78 -7.30 -1.97
CA SER A 160 -5.57 -6.07 -1.83
C SER A 160 -5.92 -5.76 -0.37
N TYR A 161 -5.75 -4.51 0.05
CA TYR A 161 -6.25 -4.00 1.33
C TYR A 161 -7.67 -3.40 1.13
N PRO A 162 -8.66 -3.71 2.00
CA PRO A 162 -8.59 -4.64 3.14
C PRO A 162 -8.91 -6.10 2.77
N TYR A 163 -9.64 -6.33 1.67
CA TYR A 163 -10.36 -7.58 1.45
C TYR A 163 -9.46 -8.79 1.17
N GLY A 164 -8.43 -8.64 0.32
CA GLY A 164 -7.47 -9.72 0.03
C GLY A 164 -6.73 -10.22 1.28
N ILE A 165 -6.54 -9.38 2.30
CA ILE A 165 -5.91 -9.78 3.58
C ILE A 165 -6.83 -10.72 4.37
N LEU A 166 -8.14 -10.48 4.35
CA LEU A 166 -9.13 -11.38 4.98
C LEU A 166 -9.18 -12.73 4.25
N VAL A 167 -9.15 -12.72 2.91
CA VAL A 167 -9.09 -13.92 2.07
C VAL A 167 -7.80 -14.72 2.32
N LEU A 168 -6.63 -14.06 2.31
CA LEU A 168 -5.35 -14.71 2.59
C LEU A 168 -5.30 -15.33 4.00
N LYS A 169 -5.79 -14.62 5.03
CA LYS A 169 -5.84 -15.13 6.40
C LYS A 169 -6.75 -16.35 6.56
N SER A 170 -7.91 -16.35 5.91
CA SER A 170 -8.93 -17.40 6.07
C SER A 170 -8.66 -18.65 5.22
N MET A 171 -8.29 -18.47 3.96
CA MET A 171 -8.17 -19.57 3.00
C MET A 171 -6.73 -20.10 2.87
N TYR A 172 -5.73 -19.22 2.89
CA TYR A 172 -4.36 -19.58 2.49
C TYR A 172 -3.23 -19.09 3.43
N PRO A 173 -3.37 -19.20 4.77
CA PRO A 173 -2.38 -18.68 5.72
C PRO A 173 -1.00 -19.37 5.61
N PHE A 174 -0.92 -20.55 4.99
CA PHE A 174 0.34 -21.25 4.75
C PHE A 174 1.25 -20.56 3.72
N LEU A 175 0.71 -19.77 2.78
CA LEU A 175 1.51 -19.07 1.77
C LEU A 175 2.50 -18.08 2.40
N LEU A 176 2.15 -17.50 3.55
CA LEU A 176 3.02 -16.59 4.30
C LEU A 176 4.29 -17.27 4.83
N LYS A 177 4.35 -18.61 4.89
CA LYS A 177 5.58 -19.37 5.23
C LYS A 177 6.47 -19.67 4.02
N GLN A 178 5.97 -19.45 2.80
CA GLN A 178 6.66 -19.74 1.54
C GLN A 178 6.98 -18.46 0.74
N ALA A 179 6.26 -17.38 1.03
CA ALA A 179 6.47 -16.07 0.42
C ALA A 179 7.86 -15.50 0.74
N ARG A 180 8.52 -14.93 -0.27
CA ARG A 180 9.73 -14.11 -0.12
C ARG A 180 9.45 -12.62 -0.25
N ASN A 181 8.43 -12.25 -1.03
CA ASN A 181 7.96 -10.89 -1.13
C ASN A 181 6.45 -10.84 -0.80
N VAL A 182 6.00 -9.85 -0.05
CA VAL A 182 4.58 -9.59 0.22
C VAL A 182 4.28 -8.12 -0.08
N TYR A 183 3.51 -7.89 -1.14
CA TYR A 183 3.07 -6.60 -1.61
C TYR A 183 1.58 -6.40 -1.26
N ILE A 184 1.28 -5.44 -0.38
CA ILE A 184 -0.09 -5.03 -0.08
C ILE A 184 -0.40 -3.74 -0.84
N SER A 185 -1.55 -3.64 -1.50
CA SER A 185 -2.00 -2.40 -2.13
C SER A 185 -3.48 -2.13 -1.89
N GLY A 186 -3.85 -0.87 -1.66
CA GLY A 186 -5.24 -0.48 -1.47
C GLY A 186 -5.38 0.90 -0.86
N TYR A 187 -6.55 1.19 -0.32
CA TYR A 187 -6.86 2.47 0.30
C TYR A 187 -7.29 2.32 1.76
N TYR A 188 -7.30 3.42 2.50
CA TYR A 188 -7.90 3.51 3.82
C TYR A 188 -8.85 4.69 3.89
N THR A 189 -10.14 4.40 4.05
CA THR A 189 -11.15 5.36 4.49
C THR A 189 -11.38 5.14 5.99
N GLU A 190 -11.33 6.23 6.76
CA GLU A 190 -11.72 6.17 8.17
C GLU A 190 -13.24 5.90 8.25
N PRO A 191 -13.71 5.05 9.19
CA PRO A 191 -15.15 4.89 9.38
C PRO A 191 -15.80 6.24 9.68
N PRO A 192 -17.00 6.54 9.13
CA PRO A 192 -17.70 7.76 9.50
C PRO A 192 -17.90 7.76 11.01
N ALA A 193 -17.40 8.81 11.68
CA ALA A 193 -17.56 8.95 13.11
C ALA A 193 -19.05 8.82 13.46
N THR A 194 -19.39 7.99 14.44
CA THR A 194 -20.75 7.89 14.95
C THR A 194 -21.06 9.16 15.74
N THR A 195 -21.44 10.21 15.02
CA THR A 195 -21.85 11.49 15.58
C THR A 195 -23.16 11.30 16.34
N ASN A 196 -23.05 10.90 17.60
CA ASN A 196 -24.13 11.10 18.57
C ASN A 196 -24.49 12.59 18.50
N PRO A 197 -25.73 12.98 18.16
CA PRO A 197 -26.09 14.39 17.94
C PRO A 197 -26.34 15.09 19.28
N ASN A 198 -25.34 15.07 20.16
CA ASN A 198 -25.27 15.73 21.46
C ASN A 198 -23.79 15.85 21.87
N ASN A 199 -23.13 16.93 21.42
CA ASN A 199 -22.20 17.75 22.19
C ASN A 199 -21.65 18.87 21.29
N THR A 200 -22.29 20.03 21.35
CA THR A 200 -21.84 21.25 20.66
C THR A 200 -20.83 21.99 21.54
N GLU A 201 -19.61 21.46 21.66
CA GLU A 201 -18.51 22.19 22.32
C GLU A 201 -17.45 22.59 21.30
N SER A 202 -17.24 23.91 21.20
CA SER A 202 -16.33 24.52 20.23
C SER A 202 -14.87 24.31 20.64
N PHE A 203 -14.10 23.60 19.80
CA PHE A 203 -12.65 23.59 19.90
C PHE A 203 -12.08 24.97 19.53
N ASN A 204 -11.88 25.81 20.55
CA ASN A 204 -10.96 26.94 20.46
C ASN A 204 -9.53 26.45 20.71
N ASP A 205 -8.60 26.79 19.81
CA ASP A 205 -7.18 26.59 20.04
C ASP A 205 -6.71 27.36 21.29
N HIS A 206 -6.05 26.68 22.22
CA HIS A 206 -5.02 27.34 23.01
C HIS A 206 -3.84 26.41 23.29
N LEU A 207 -2.65 26.88 22.86
CA LEU A 207 -1.38 26.22 23.09
C LEU A 207 -0.90 26.49 24.52
N THR A 208 -0.66 25.44 25.31
CA THR A 208 0.58 25.23 26.10
C THR A 208 0.54 23.86 26.80
N PRO A 209 1.55 22.98 26.63
CA PRO A 209 1.70 21.80 27.47
C PRO A 209 2.34 22.18 28.80
N SER A 210 1.84 21.64 29.92
CA SER A 210 2.47 21.74 31.23
C SER A 210 2.53 20.37 31.90
N ASN A 211 3.61 20.12 32.63
CA ASN A 211 3.88 18.97 33.49
C ASN A 211 4.09 17.60 32.80
N SER A 212 5.35 17.28 32.49
CA SER A 212 6.05 16.17 33.18
C SER A 212 7.50 16.00 32.72
N PHE A 213 8.44 16.65 33.42
CA PHE A 213 9.84 16.20 33.49
C PHE A 213 10.40 16.47 34.88
N THR A 214 10.54 15.42 35.68
CA THR A 214 11.23 15.45 36.97
C THR A 214 12.73 15.32 36.75
N ILE A 215 13.51 16.33 37.13
CA ILE A 215 14.98 16.30 37.15
C ILE A 215 15.44 16.69 38.56
N ALA A 216 16.47 16.01 39.06
CA ALA A 216 16.89 16.10 40.46
C ALA A 216 17.68 17.39 40.77
N GLU A 217 17.67 17.79 42.04
CA GLU A 217 18.48 18.89 42.56
C GLU A 217 19.95 18.47 42.76
N SER A 218 20.88 19.35 42.42
CA SER A 218 21.95 19.81 43.33
C SER A 218 22.97 20.72 42.61
N PHE A 219 23.72 21.48 43.41
CA PHE A 219 24.79 22.42 43.03
C PHE A 219 24.35 23.67 42.24
N GLY A 220 24.93 24.82 42.58
CA GLY A 220 24.57 26.12 41.99
C GLY A 220 25.61 27.20 42.25
N THR A 221 25.16 28.43 42.48
CA THR A 221 25.89 29.70 42.73
C THR A 221 26.18 30.63 41.53
N ARG A 222 26.01 31.94 41.80
CA ARG A 222 26.53 33.17 41.13
C ARG A 222 26.00 33.66 39.76
N ASN A 223 25.00 34.54 39.86
CA ASN A 223 24.97 35.96 39.40
C ASN A 223 26.26 36.62 38.86
N PRO A 224 26.18 37.76 38.10
CA PRO A 224 25.02 38.34 37.38
C PRO A 224 25.33 39.05 36.02
N SER A 225 24.25 39.42 35.31
CA SER A 225 24.06 40.66 34.51
C SER A 225 25.08 41.13 33.44
N ARG A 226 24.58 41.37 32.21
CA ARG A 226 25.03 42.53 31.40
C ARG A 226 24.02 42.97 30.33
N THR A 227 23.52 44.21 30.45
CA THR A 227 22.84 44.94 29.38
C THR A 227 23.85 45.49 28.37
N ARG A 228 23.44 45.62 27.09
CA ARG A 228 24.11 46.51 26.13
C ARG A 228 23.18 46.94 25.01
N SER A 229 22.83 48.22 25.00
CA SER A 229 22.30 48.92 23.83
C SER A 229 23.42 49.16 22.81
N ARG A 230 23.06 49.29 21.53
CA ARG A 230 23.91 49.93 20.52
C ARG A 230 23.07 50.77 19.57
N SER A 231 23.46 52.02 19.40
CA SER A 231 22.91 53.00 18.46
C SER A 231 23.83 53.17 17.24
N GLN A 232 23.54 54.19 16.41
CA GLN A 232 24.19 54.62 15.15
C GLN A 232 23.44 54.12 13.89
N THR A 233 22.60 54.92 13.20
CA THR A 233 22.73 56.26 12.54
C THR A 233 23.16 56.17 11.09
N ASN A 234 22.36 56.79 10.19
CA ASN A 234 22.80 57.76 9.18
C ASN A 234 21.59 58.26 8.35
N ASP A 235 21.14 59.48 8.61
CA ASP A 235 21.26 60.65 7.70
C ASP A 235 21.71 60.40 6.24
N ASN A 236 21.28 61.16 5.23
CA ASN A 236 20.21 62.18 5.04
C ASN A 236 20.16 62.52 3.53
N PHE A 237 19.11 63.17 3.01
CA PHE A 237 19.23 64.41 2.21
C PHE A 237 17.87 65.03 1.79
N ALA A 238 17.85 66.35 1.81
CA ALA A 238 16.78 67.29 1.43
C ALA A 238 16.61 67.40 -0.12
N THR A 239 15.62 68.03 -0.79
CA THR A 239 14.39 68.83 -0.46
C THR A 239 13.53 68.93 -1.78
N LEU A 240 12.49 69.75 -2.06
CA LEU A 240 11.78 70.91 -1.47
C LEU A 240 10.36 71.05 -2.13
N SER A 241 9.66 72.16 -1.84
CA SER A 241 8.61 72.83 -2.63
C SER A 241 7.13 72.39 -2.55
N THR A 242 6.26 73.41 -2.51
CA THR A 242 4.77 73.43 -2.47
C THR A 242 4.26 74.32 -3.65
N PRO A 243 2.96 74.72 -3.83
CA PRO A 243 1.70 74.42 -3.10
C PRO A 243 0.47 74.07 -4.00
N SER A 244 -0.69 73.81 -3.35
CA SER A 244 -2.08 73.70 -3.88
C SER A 244 -2.34 72.60 -4.95
N THR A 245 -3.55 72.07 -5.20
CA THR A 245 -4.93 72.62 -5.16
C THR A 245 -5.98 71.51 -4.87
N THR A 246 -7.19 71.88 -4.43
CA THR A 246 -8.35 70.98 -4.15
C THR A 246 -9.60 71.37 -4.98
N PRO A 247 -10.69 70.57 -5.02
CA PRO A 247 -10.88 69.18 -4.58
C PRO A 247 -10.85 68.24 -5.84
N PRO A 248 -11.91 67.59 -6.42
CA PRO A 248 -13.30 67.29 -6.03
C PRO A 248 -13.55 65.78 -5.70
N HIS A 249 -14.79 65.42 -5.35
CA HIS A 249 -15.24 64.03 -5.21
C HIS A 249 -15.61 63.36 -6.54
N PRO A 250 -15.22 62.08 -6.77
CA PRO A 250 -16.04 61.12 -7.50
C PRO A 250 -17.01 60.40 -6.53
N THR A 251 -18.27 60.23 -6.93
CA THR A 251 -19.30 59.61 -6.10
C THR A 251 -19.09 58.11 -5.90
N GLN A 252 -19.20 57.63 -4.65
CA GLN A 252 -19.33 56.20 -4.38
C GLN A 252 -20.68 55.68 -4.90
N ARG A 253 -20.70 55.20 -6.15
CA ARG A 253 -21.76 54.29 -6.58
C ARG A 253 -21.64 53.00 -5.78
N THR A 254 -22.58 52.75 -4.88
CA THR A 254 -22.83 51.45 -4.28
C THR A 254 -23.21 50.46 -5.37
N ARG A 255 -22.21 49.84 -6.00
CA ARG A 255 -22.41 48.60 -6.76
C ARG A 255 -22.89 47.56 -5.77
N LEU A 256 -24.20 47.28 -5.81
CA LEU A 256 -24.77 46.11 -5.18
C LEU A 256 -24.07 44.89 -5.79
N ARG A 257 -23.09 44.33 -5.07
CA ARG A 257 -22.59 43.00 -5.39
C ARG A 257 -23.72 42.04 -5.06
N LEU A 258 -24.40 41.58 -6.10
CA LEU A 258 -24.92 40.21 -6.08
C LEU A 258 -23.71 39.33 -5.84
N ASP A 259 -23.59 38.78 -4.63
CA ASP A 259 -22.64 37.71 -4.37
C ASP A 259 -22.92 36.58 -5.38
N PRO A 260 -21.87 35.95 -5.95
CA PRO A 260 -22.07 34.81 -6.82
C PRO A 260 -22.89 33.78 -6.04
N SER A 261 -24.07 33.44 -6.56
CA SER A 261 -25.05 32.66 -5.81
C SER A 261 -24.38 31.42 -5.26
N ASN A 262 -24.35 31.31 -3.92
CA ASN A 262 -23.56 30.31 -3.23
C ASN A 262 -24.23 28.94 -3.38
N SER A 263 -24.05 28.39 -4.58
CA SER A 263 -24.62 27.16 -5.08
C SER A 263 -23.92 25.99 -4.40
N ASN A 264 -24.25 25.81 -3.12
CA ASN A 264 -24.25 24.54 -2.41
C ASN A 264 -25.27 23.59 -3.06
N ARG A 265 -25.13 23.35 -4.38
CA ARG A 265 -25.43 22.05 -4.95
C ARG A 265 -24.56 21.08 -4.16
N PRO A 266 -25.12 20.10 -3.44
CA PRO A 266 -24.32 18.97 -2.99
C PRO A 266 -23.77 18.32 -4.26
N THR A 267 -22.49 18.54 -4.54
CA THR A 267 -21.81 17.79 -5.58
C THR A 267 -21.87 16.34 -5.16
N THR A 268 -22.68 15.55 -5.87
CA THR A 268 -22.70 14.09 -5.74
C THR A 268 -21.40 13.55 -6.33
N HIS A 269 -20.29 13.81 -5.63
CA HIS A 269 -19.03 13.13 -5.84
C HIS A 269 -19.32 11.65 -5.68
N MET A 270 -19.22 10.91 -6.77
CA MET A 270 -19.15 9.46 -6.69
C MET A 270 -17.97 9.14 -5.77
N THR A 271 -18.25 8.57 -4.60
CA THR A 271 -17.25 8.16 -3.63
C THR A 271 -16.52 6.93 -4.17
N ILE A 272 -15.57 7.18 -5.07
CA ILE A 272 -14.65 6.20 -5.69
C ILE A 272 -14.03 5.28 -4.63
N TYR A 273 -13.80 5.85 -3.45
CA TYR A 273 -13.37 5.18 -2.24
C TYR A 273 -14.52 5.21 -1.21
N PRO A 274 -15.42 4.22 -1.18
CA PRO A 274 -16.46 4.14 -0.16
C PRO A 274 -15.87 3.85 1.23
N PRO A 275 -16.60 4.16 2.33
CA PRO A 275 -16.25 3.63 3.64
C PRO A 275 -16.40 2.11 3.66
N PHE A 276 -15.53 1.41 4.40
CA PHE A 276 -15.64 -0.04 4.53
C PHE A 276 -16.86 -0.44 5.37
N HIS A 277 -17.47 -1.58 5.02
CA HIS A 277 -18.49 -2.22 5.85
C HIS A 277 -17.94 -2.44 7.28
N PRO A 278 -18.70 -2.18 8.36
CA PRO A 278 -18.17 -2.14 9.73
C PRO A 278 -17.52 -3.47 10.17
N SER A 279 -18.03 -4.61 9.71
CA SER A 279 -17.39 -5.91 9.97
C SER A 279 -16.00 -6.01 9.33
N THR A 280 -15.82 -5.48 8.11
CA THR A 280 -14.51 -5.39 7.44
C THR A 280 -13.56 -4.49 8.23
N ALA A 281 -14.04 -3.31 8.65
CA ALA A 281 -13.25 -2.33 9.40
C ALA A 281 -12.76 -2.87 10.76
N HIS A 282 -13.54 -3.75 11.39
CA HIS A 282 -13.14 -4.43 12.63
C HIS A 282 -12.14 -5.58 12.40
N HIS A 283 -12.36 -6.42 11.38
CA HIS A 283 -11.55 -7.62 11.15
C HIS A 283 -10.22 -7.34 10.44
N ALA A 284 -10.17 -6.39 9.51
CA ALA A 284 -8.99 -6.15 8.66
C ALA A 284 -7.73 -5.69 9.42
N PRO A 285 -7.78 -4.78 10.42
CA PRO A 285 -6.60 -4.41 11.18
C PRO A 285 -6.02 -5.58 11.99
N THR A 286 -6.90 -6.41 12.57
CA THR A 286 -6.53 -7.64 13.28
C THR A 286 -5.93 -8.69 12.32
N ALA A 287 -6.42 -8.79 11.09
CA ALA A 287 -5.85 -9.67 10.08
C ALA A 287 -4.46 -9.20 9.60
N LEU A 288 -4.29 -7.89 9.36
CA LEU A 288 -3.00 -7.26 9.03
C LEU A 288 -1.99 -7.46 10.18
N ALA A 289 -2.40 -7.28 11.43
CA ALA A 289 -1.55 -7.50 12.60
C ALA A 289 -1.03 -8.95 12.70
N LEU A 290 -1.88 -9.94 12.40
CA LEU A 290 -1.49 -11.35 12.40
C LEU A 290 -0.56 -11.70 11.24
N LEU A 291 -0.85 -11.19 10.03
CA LEU A 291 0.02 -11.33 8.86
C LEU A 291 1.44 -10.83 9.19
N LEU A 292 1.56 -9.61 9.71
CA LEU A 292 2.84 -9.02 10.08
C LEU A 292 3.57 -9.83 11.15
N ARG A 293 2.88 -10.34 12.17
CA ARG A 293 3.49 -11.20 13.20
C ARG A 293 3.99 -12.54 12.65
N THR A 294 3.35 -13.10 11.62
CA THR A 294 3.87 -14.29 10.94
C THR A 294 5.08 -14.00 10.06
N VAL A 295 5.10 -12.84 9.39
CA VAL A 295 6.17 -12.41 8.47
C VAL A 295 7.42 -11.92 9.22
N PHE A 296 7.23 -11.24 10.36
CA PHE A 296 8.29 -10.69 11.21
C PHE A 296 8.44 -11.46 12.55
N SER A 297 8.15 -12.76 12.54
CA SER A 297 8.39 -13.61 13.70
C SER A 297 9.90 -13.67 14.03
N PRO A 298 10.32 -13.59 15.31
CA PRO A 298 11.70 -13.83 15.72
C PRO A 298 12.22 -15.22 15.30
N SER A 299 11.32 -16.17 15.07
CA SER A 299 11.62 -17.53 14.61
C SER A 299 11.45 -17.75 13.10
N SER A 300 11.39 -16.70 12.28
CA SER A 300 11.23 -16.86 10.83
C SER A 300 12.47 -17.50 10.22
N THR A 301 12.29 -18.63 9.55
CA THR A 301 13.38 -19.37 8.88
C THR A 301 13.86 -18.71 7.59
N GLN A 302 13.12 -17.71 7.08
CA GLN A 302 13.43 -17.01 5.84
C GLN A 302 13.12 -15.50 6.00
N PRO A 303 14.01 -14.59 5.55
CA PRO A 303 13.69 -13.17 5.48
C PRO A 303 12.68 -12.92 4.35
N ILE A 304 11.64 -12.16 4.66
CA ILE A 304 10.54 -11.83 3.74
C ILE A 304 10.50 -10.30 3.58
N LYS A 305 10.62 -9.81 2.34
CA LYS A 305 10.48 -8.38 2.02
C LYS A 305 9.00 -8.00 2.05
N PHE A 306 8.60 -7.20 3.03
CA PHE A 306 7.25 -6.65 3.10
C PHE A 306 7.20 -5.27 2.45
N THR A 307 6.19 -5.03 1.62
CA THR A 307 5.90 -3.72 1.02
C THR A 307 4.40 -3.47 1.05
N ALA A 308 3.96 -2.27 1.44
CA ALA A 308 2.58 -1.84 1.39
C ALA A 308 2.46 -0.47 0.72
N ARG A 309 1.44 -0.29 -0.12
CA ARG A 309 1.05 1.00 -0.71
C ARG A 309 -0.40 1.30 -0.31
N ILE A 310 -0.55 2.20 0.65
CA ILE A 310 -1.87 2.59 1.18
C ILE A 310 -2.16 4.03 0.76
N LEU A 311 -3.29 4.23 0.07
CA LEU A 311 -3.83 5.54 -0.26
C LEU A 311 -4.85 6.00 0.78
N TYR A 312 -4.69 7.21 1.28
CA TYR A 312 -5.68 7.91 2.11
C TYR A 312 -6.36 8.96 1.18
N PRO A 313 -7.57 8.69 0.69
CA PRO A 313 -8.18 9.46 -0.40
C PRO A 313 -8.89 10.71 0.12
N GLY A 314 -8.68 11.85 -0.54
CA GLY A 314 -9.26 13.15 -0.16
C GLY A 314 -8.26 14.16 0.40
N GLU A 315 -8.71 15.42 0.49
CA GLU A 315 -7.88 16.55 0.92
C GLU A 315 -7.51 16.48 2.41
N ASN A 316 -6.35 17.02 2.79
CA ASN A 316 -5.82 17.09 4.16
C ASN A 316 -5.71 15.75 4.94
N THR A 317 -5.81 14.62 4.24
CA THR A 317 -5.82 13.26 4.78
C THR A 317 -4.55 12.80 5.51
N TYR A 318 -3.46 13.57 5.49
CA TYR A 318 -2.19 13.20 6.12
C TYR A 318 -2.34 12.89 7.62
N HIS A 319 -3.26 13.57 8.31
CA HIS A 319 -3.46 13.36 9.74
C HIS A 319 -3.99 11.95 10.06
N HIS A 320 -4.85 11.34 9.23
CA HIS A 320 -5.32 9.96 9.43
C HIS A 320 -4.19 8.92 9.35
N VAL A 321 -3.07 9.21 8.67
CA VAL A 321 -1.95 8.26 8.51
C VAL A 321 -1.35 7.86 9.86
N TYR A 322 -1.29 8.80 10.81
CA TYR A 322 -0.67 8.59 12.13
C TYR A 322 -1.60 8.87 13.31
N GLY A 323 -2.61 9.74 13.15
CA GLY A 323 -3.53 10.12 14.23
C GLY A 323 -4.69 9.14 14.43
N SER A 324 -5.10 8.40 13.39
CA SER A 324 -6.15 7.39 13.55
C SER A 324 -5.59 6.11 14.18
N ALA A 325 -6.19 5.68 15.28
CA ALA A 325 -5.94 4.38 15.88
C ALA A 325 -6.36 3.20 14.97
N GLY A 326 -7.14 3.46 13.91
CA GLY A 326 -7.51 2.48 12.88
C GLY A 326 -6.54 2.41 11.69
N SER A 327 -5.56 3.32 11.60
CA SER A 327 -4.66 3.45 10.45
C SER A 327 -3.84 2.18 10.17
N PRO A 328 -3.82 1.65 8.92
CA PRO A 328 -2.99 0.51 8.56
C PRO A 328 -1.50 0.72 8.88
N ILE A 329 -1.02 1.97 8.83
CA ILE A 329 0.39 2.32 9.06
C ILE A 329 0.73 2.26 10.56
N THR A 330 -0.17 2.66 11.45
CA THR A 330 0.03 2.49 12.90
C THR A 330 -0.02 1.02 13.28
N TYR A 331 -0.89 0.22 12.66
CA TYR A 331 -0.89 -1.24 12.78
C TYR A 331 0.39 -1.89 12.23
N MET A 332 0.93 -1.42 11.10
CA MET A 332 2.22 -1.89 10.55
C MET A 332 3.37 -1.61 11.52
N LEU A 333 3.55 -0.37 11.93
CA LEU A 333 4.62 0.05 12.85
C LEU A 333 4.53 -0.64 14.22
N ARG A 334 3.32 -1.00 14.70
CA ARG A 334 3.12 -1.66 16.00
C ARG A 334 3.41 -3.17 15.97
N ASN A 335 3.25 -3.85 14.84
CA ASN A 335 3.34 -5.33 14.77
C ASN A 335 4.62 -5.86 14.12
N ILE A 336 5.51 -4.98 13.65
CA ILE A 336 6.86 -5.34 13.19
C ILE A 336 7.82 -5.25 14.38
N CYS A 337 8.38 -6.39 14.78
CA CYS A 337 9.21 -6.51 15.99
C CYS A 337 10.65 -5.97 15.80
N GLY A 338 11.20 -6.05 14.58
CA GLY A 338 12.53 -5.58 14.21
C GLY A 338 12.68 -5.50 12.68
N GLY A 339 13.68 -4.79 12.19
CA GLY A 339 13.89 -4.57 10.76
C GLY A 339 14.24 -3.15 10.34
N ASP A 340 14.69 -3.02 9.10
CA ASP A 340 14.78 -1.74 8.41
C ASP A 340 13.41 -1.40 7.84
N ILE A 341 12.80 -0.33 8.36
CA ILE A 341 11.51 0.19 7.94
C ILE A 341 11.72 1.49 7.17
N ALA A 342 11.39 1.50 5.88
CA ALA A 342 11.47 2.68 5.02
C ALA A 342 10.07 3.17 4.64
N MET A 343 9.80 4.45 4.85
CA MET A 343 8.50 5.05 4.58
C MET A 343 8.61 6.24 3.62
N VAL A 344 7.76 6.27 2.60
CA VAL A 344 7.68 7.37 1.61
C VAL A 344 6.27 7.96 1.67
N VAL A 345 6.16 9.17 2.23
CA VAL A 345 4.91 9.93 2.28
C VAL A 345 4.80 10.80 1.02
N LYS A 346 3.85 10.49 0.14
CA LYS A 346 3.51 11.31 -1.02
C LYS A 346 2.27 12.15 -0.72
N ARG A 347 2.37 13.47 -0.68
CA ARG A 347 1.22 14.38 -0.43
C ARG A 347 0.81 15.11 -1.71
N GLY A 348 -0.49 15.11 -2.03
CA GLY A 348 -1.07 15.92 -3.10
C GLY A 348 -2.55 16.24 -2.84
N GLU A 349 -3.14 17.07 -3.71
CA GLU A 349 -4.54 17.51 -3.58
C GLU A 349 -5.55 16.34 -3.58
N ALA A 350 -5.24 15.24 -4.24
CA ALA A 350 -6.18 14.10 -4.36
C ALA A 350 -6.12 13.11 -3.18
N GLY A 351 -5.11 13.21 -2.30
CA GLY A 351 -4.88 12.25 -1.24
C GLY A 351 -3.45 12.22 -0.70
N THR A 352 -3.27 11.45 0.37
CA THR A 352 -1.95 11.09 0.90
C THR A 352 -1.64 9.65 0.52
N GLY A 353 -0.61 9.43 -0.27
CA GLY A 353 -0.10 8.11 -0.63
C GLY A 353 1.04 7.72 0.29
N MET A 354 1.02 6.50 0.81
CA MET A 354 2.04 6.00 1.71
C MET A 354 2.63 4.70 1.18
N CYS A 355 3.89 4.74 0.75
CA CYS A 355 4.69 3.52 0.57
C CYS A 355 5.34 3.18 1.92
N PHE A 356 5.24 1.93 2.32
CA PHE A 356 5.86 1.36 3.51
C PHE A 356 6.61 0.11 3.09
N THR A 357 7.91 0.05 3.32
CA THR A 357 8.74 -1.12 3.03
C THR A 357 9.39 -1.57 4.34
N ALA A 358 9.40 -2.86 4.62
CA ALA A 358 10.07 -3.41 5.80
C ALA A 358 10.85 -4.68 5.45
N CYS A 359 12.12 -4.72 5.83
CA CYS A 359 13.02 -5.86 5.67
C CYS A 359 13.40 -6.40 7.06
N PRO A 360 13.17 -7.68 7.38
CA PRO A 360 13.50 -8.25 8.68
C PRO A 360 14.98 -8.12 9.04
N ARG A 361 15.24 -7.59 10.23
CA ARG A 361 16.53 -7.64 10.93
C ARG A 361 16.22 -7.89 12.41
N PRO A 362 16.61 -9.04 12.98
CA PRO A 362 16.17 -9.42 14.32
C PRO A 362 16.82 -8.59 15.43
N GLU A 363 18.05 -8.11 15.22
CA GLU A 363 18.88 -7.46 16.24
C GLU A 363 18.65 -5.95 16.35
N SER A 364 18.07 -5.29 15.35
CA SER A 364 17.86 -3.85 15.37
C SER A 364 16.66 -3.39 14.54
N ARG A 365 16.13 -2.23 14.91
CA ARG A 365 15.00 -1.58 14.25
C ARG A 365 15.42 -0.20 13.80
N SER A 366 15.51 0.03 12.49
CA SER A 366 15.66 1.36 11.92
C SER A 366 14.34 1.82 11.31
N VAL A 367 14.07 3.13 11.37
CA VAL A 367 12.90 3.74 10.73
C VAL A 367 13.34 4.98 9.98
N SER A 368 13.37 4.90 8.66
CA SER A 368 13.55 6.06 7.78
C SER A 368 12.20 6.56 7.28
N THR A 369 12.08 7.87 7.10
CA THR A 369 10.90 8.49 6.49
C THR A 369 11.35 9.62 5.59
N CYS A 370 10.87 9.62 4.34
CA CYS A 370 10.99 10.75 3.43
C CYS A 370 9.61 11.25 3.02
N TRP A 371 9.56 12.55 2.70
CA TRP A 371 8.37 13.23 2.23
C TRP A 371 8.60 13.69 0.79
N GLU A 372 7.75 13.21 -0.11
CA GLU A 372 7.78 13.56 -1.53
C GLU A 372 6.55 14.40 -1.90
N SER A 373 6.75 15.41 -2.75
CA SER A 373 5.65 16.16 -3.34
C SER A 373 4.97 15.29 -4.40
N TRP A 374 3.68 15.00 -4.24
CA TRP A 374 2.92 14.23 -5.22
C TRP A 374 2.48 15.16 -6.37
N VAL A 375 3.42 15.47 -7.26
CA VAL A 375 3.21 16.38 -8.39
C VAL A 375 2.38 15.69 -9.48
N VAL A 376 1.07 15.55 -9.24
CA VAL A 376 0.06 15.28 -10.26
C VAL A 376 0.18 16.38 -11.32
N GLY A 377 0.69 16.04 -12.51
CA GLY A 377 1.22 17.02 -13.44
C GLY A 377 0.17 18.05 -13.89
N ARG A 378 0.42 19.33 -13.58
CA ARG A 378 -0.48 20.48 -13.83
C ARG A 378 -0.99 20.50 -15.29
N GLY A 379 -2.25 20.11 -15.48
CA GLY A 379 -2.92 20.07 -16.78
C GLY A 379 -4.32 20.64 -16.68
N SER A 380 -4.63 21.61 -17.56
CA SER A 380 -5.92 22.30 -17.58
C SER A 380 -7.08 21.37 -17.99
N GLY A 381 -8.30 21.69 -17.53
CA GLY A 381 -9.57 21.15 -18.04
C GLY A 381 -9.94 19.69 -17.69
N ARG A 382 -8.98 18.74 -17.65
CA ARG A 382 -9.26 17.30 -17.43
C ARG A 382 -8.65 16.74 -16.13
N ALA A 383 -8.62 17.56 -15.08
CA ALA A 383 -7.86 17.28 -13.85
C ALA A 383 -8.29 16.00 -13.09
N VAL A 384 -9.59 15.74 -12.92
CA VAL A 384 -10.08 14.64 -12.04
C VAL A 384 -9.70 13.26 -12.58
N GLN A 385 -9.98 12.97 -13.85
CA GLN A 385 -9.69 11.66 -14.44
C GLN A 385 -8.17 11.41 -14.56
N LYS A 386 -7.37 12.48 -14.68
CA LYS A 386 -5.90 12.37 -14.61
C LYS A 386 -5.44 12.03 -13.18
N ARG A 387 -5.92 12.76 -12.16
CA ARG A 387 -5.67 12.46 -10.73
C ARG A 387 -5.97 10.99 -10.42
N MET A 388 -7.11 10.46 -10.87
CA MET A 388 -7.48 9.05 -10.64
C MET A 388 -6.48 8.05 -11.23
N ARG A 389 -5.95 8.29 -12.44
CA ARG A 389 -4.92 7.43 -13.04
C ARG A 389 -3.60 7.49 -12.26
N ASP A 390 -3.22 8.67 -11.80
CA ASP A 390 -2.00 8.86 -10.99
C ASP A 390 -2.13 8.18 -9.60
N LEU A 391 -3.35 8.13 -9.04
CA LEU A 391 -3.67 7.38 -7.81
C LEU A 391 -3.67 5.84 -8.03
N ASP A 392 -4.27 5.36 -9.11
CA ASP A 392 -4.36 3.93 -9.43
C ASP A 392 -2.99 3.35 -9.84
N GLY A 393 -2.20 4.12 -10.60
CA GLY A 393 -0.80 3.81 -10.93
C GLY A 393 0.09 3.72 -9.69
N PHE A 394 -0.08 4.62 -8.71
CA PHE A 394 0.62 4.53 -7.42
C PHE A 394 0.34 3.21 -6.69
N LEU A 395 -0.89 2.70 -6.72
CA LEU A 395 -1.22 1.43 -6.05
C LEU A 395 -0.58 0.22 -6.75
N ARG A 396 -0.70 0.15 -8.09
CA ARG A 396 -0.03 -0.87 -8.92
C ARG A 396 1.50 -0.81 -8.79
N GLY A 397 2.05 0.41 -8.71
CA GLY A 397 3.49 0.68 -8.69
C GLY A 397 4.10 0.76 -10.07
N VAL A 398 3.44 1.52 -10.96
CA VAL A 398 3.88 1.86 -12.31
C VAL A 398 4.29 3.33 -12.35
#